data_AF-A0A940L845-F1
#
_entry.id   AF-A0A940L845-F1
#
_cell.length_a   1.000
_cell.length_b   1.000
_cell.length_c   1.000
_cell.angle_alpha   90.00
_cell.angle_beta   90.00
_cell.angle_gamma   90.00
#
_symmetry.space_group_name_H-M   'P 1'
#
loop_
_entity.id
_entity.type
_entity.pdbx_description
1 polymer ?
#
loop_
_entity_poly.entity_id
_entity_poly.type
_entity_poly.pdbx_seq_one_letter_code
_entity_poly.pdbx_strand_id
1 'polypeptide(L)'
;GNYWRQAVFYKLLFDRQRDKTKELRSIKFLFIEPNDKEEFDVKKIHVTPEHEETVEKQITETWDKIQAHDFYKGCGKPDCYWCNFVKDHKLYTAMHEVEQEETLQIMG
;
A
#
# COMPACT_ATOMS: atom_id res chain seq x y z
N GLY A 1 2.80 -3.40 -13.44
CA GLY A 1 2.36 -3.34 -12.04
C GLY A 1 0.84 -3.14 -11.94
N ASN A 2 0.26 -3.31 -10.76
CA ASN A 2 -1.19 -3.15 -10.56
C ASN A 2 -1.57 -1.66 -10.39
N TYR A 3 -1.52 -0.90 -11.48
CA TYR A 3 -1.65 0.58 -11.51
C TYR A 3 -2.99 1.15 -11.00
N TRP A 4 -4.02 0.32 -10.80
CA TRP A 4 -5.32 0.82 -10.35
C TRP A 4 -5.23 1.41 -8.94
N ARG A 5 -4.44 0.83 -8.01
CA ARG A 5 -4.31 1.39 -6.64
C ARG A 5 -3.73 2.80 -6.66
N GLN A 6 -2.73 3.04 -7.51
CA GLN A 6 -2.18 4.38 -7.70
C GLN A 6 -3.24 5.33 -8.26
N ALA A 7 -4.03 4.89 -9.23
CA ALA A 7 -5.12 5.68 -9.79
C ALA A 7 -6.15 6.05 -8.70
N VAL A 8 -6.57 5.09 -7.88
CA VAL A 8 -7.48 5.34 -6.75
C VAL A 8 -6.86 6.33 -5.78
N PHE A 9 -5.59 6.17 -5.41
CA PHE A 9 -4.91 7.09 -4.51
C PHE A 9 -4.92 8.53 -5.04
N TYR A 10 -4.62 8.74 -6.33
CA TYR A 10 -4.72 10.06 -6.94
C TYR A 10 -6.15 10.61 -6.98
N LYS A 11 -7.15 9.75 -7.19
CA LYS A 11 -8.55 10.15 -7.10
C LYS A 11 -8.91 10.60 -5.69
N LEU A 12 -8.54 9.83 -4.67
CA LEU A 12 -8.78 10.16 -3.26
C LEU A 12 -8.17 11.52 -2.88
N LEU A 13 -6.96 11.81 -3.37
CA LEU A 13 -6.30 13.11 -3.19
C LEU A 13 -7.04 14.22 -3.94
N PHE A 14 -7.40 13.99 -5.20
CA PHE A 14 -8.13 14.95 -6.03
C PHE A 14 -9.49 15.29 -5.41
N ASP A 15 -10.22 14.29 -4.92
CA ASP A 15 -11.57 14.46 -4.37
C ASP A 15 -11.58 15.18 -3.02
N ARG A 16 -10.47 15.17 -2.29
CA ARG A 16 -10.31 15.84 -0.98
C ARG A 16 -9.68 17.25 -1.07
N GLN A 17 -9.48 17.78 -2.28
CA GLN A 17 -9.01 19.15 -2.46
C GLN A 17 -10.04 20.15 -1.93
N ARG A 18 -9.61 21.16 -1.16
CA ARG A 18 -10.50 22.12 -0.50
C ARG A 18 -11.42 22.88 -1.46
N ASP A 19 -10.92 23.21 -2.65
CA ASP A 19 -11.63 24.05 -3.63
C ASP A 19 -12.08 23.26 -4.88
N LYS A 20 -12.44 21.97 -4.69
CA LYS A 20 -12.82 21.12 -5.82
C LYS A 20 -14.13 21.58 -6.45
N THR A 21 -14.07 21.88 -7.75
CA THR A 21 -15.23 22.26 -8.58
C THR A 21 -15.49 21.29 -9.73
N LYS A 22 -14.61 20.31 -9.94
CA LYS A 22 -14.65 19.38 -11.07
C LYS A 22 -14.74 17.94 -10.59
N GLU A 23 -15.42 17.12 -11.38
CA GLU A 23 -15.46 15.67 -11.17
C GLU A 23 -14.38 14.96 -11.98
N LEU A 24 -13.71 14.00 -11.34
CA LEU A 24 -12.73 13.16 -12.00
C LEU A 24 -13.44 12.06 -12.82
N ARG A 25 -13.29 12.10 -14.15
CA ARG A 25 -13.92 11.10 -15.05
C ARG A 25 -13.10 9.83 -15.26
N SER A 26 -11.78 9.97 -15.38
CA SER A 26 -10.87 8.83 -15.58
C SER A 26 -9.42 9.24 -15.39
N ILE A 27 -8.58 8.27 -15.07
CA ILE A 27 -7.13 8.44 -15.01
C ILE A 27 -6.50 7.65 -16.16
N LYS A 28 -5.46 8.21 -16.79
CA LYS A 28 -4.68 7.54 -17.81
C LYS A 28 -3.21 7.50 -17.39
N PHE A 29 -2.58 6.34 -17.53
CA PHE A 29 -1.14 6.17 -17.43
C PHE A 29 -0.57 6.10 -18.83
N LEU A 30 0.37 6.98 -19.14
CA LEU A 30 1.12 6.97 -20.40
C LEU A 30 2.47 6.32 -20.13
N PHE A 31 2.76 5.24 -20.85
CA PHE A 31 4.01 4.51 -20.72
C PHE A 31 5.02 5.14 -21.66
N ILE A 32 6.20 5.49 -21.12
CA ILE A 32 7.27 6.16 -21.87
C ILE A 32 8.25 5.17 -22.52
N GLU A 33 8.17 3.90 -22.14
CA GLU A 33 8.92 2.83 -22.79
C GLU A 33 8.05 2.23 -23.89
N PRO A 34 8.60 2.03 -25.10
CA PRO A 34 7.88 1.36 -26.16
C PRO A 34 7.65 -0.11 -25.80
N ASN A 35 6.50 -0.65 -26.19
CA ASN A 35 6.19 -2.06 -26.09
C ASN A 35 6.94 -2.86 -27.18
N ASP A 36 6.74 -4.18 -27.23
CA ASP A 36 7.38 -5.08 -28.20
C ASP A 36 7.08 -4.74 -29.68
N LYS A 37 6.09 -3.87 -29.93
CA LYS A 37 5.71 -3.38 -31.27
C LYS A 37 6.25 -1.98 -31.56
N GLU A 38 7.13 -1.45 -30.72
CA GLU A 38 7.66 -0.09 -30.79
C GLU A 38 6.58 1.01 -30.58
N GLU A 39 5.47 0.69 -29.90
CA GLU A 39 4.37 1.60 -29.62
C GLU A 39 4.34 2.04 -28.15
N PHE A 40 3.83 3.24 -27.87
CA PHE A 40 3.66 3.73 -26.49
C PHE A 40 2.27 3.39 -25.95
N ASP A 41 2.23 2.60 -24.87
CA ASP A 41 0.97 2.17 -24.27
C ASP A 41 0.28 3.29 -23.48
N VAL A 42 -1.06 3.30 -23.55
CA VAL A 42 -1.90 4.14 -22.69
C VAL A 42 -2.89 3.26 -21.94
N LYS A 43 -2.77 3.23 -20.61
CA LYS A 43 -3.70 2.49 -19.75
C LYS A 43 -4.71 3.43 -19.12
N LYS A 44 -5.98 3.32 -19.52
CA LYS A 44 -7.09 4.03 -18.88
C LYS A 44 -7.61 3.21 -17.70
N ILE A 45 -7.69 3.83 -16.53
CA ILE A 45 -8.29 3.26 -15.33
C ILE A 45 -9.60 3.99 -15.05
N HIS A 46 -10.67 3.21 -14.88
CA HIS A 46 -11.94 3.67 -14.34
C HIS A 46 -11.97 3.27 -12.86
N VAL A 47 -12.08 4.26 -11.97
CA VAL A 47 -12.17 4.04 -10.54
C VAL A 47 -13.64 3.89 -10.17
N THR A 48 -13.95 2.91 -9.33
CA THR A 48 -15.30 2.63 -8.83
C THR A 48 -15.32 2.85 -7.31
N PRO A 49 -16.49 3.02 -6.69
CA PRO A 49 -16.59 3.19 -5.24
C PRO A 49 -15.95 2.03 -4.45
N GLU A 50 -16.06 0.80 -4.91
CA GLU A 50 -15.49 -0.38 -4.24
C GLU A 50 -13.95 -0.36 -4.27
N HIS A 51 -13.38 0.21 -5.34
CA HIS A 51 -11.93 0.43 -5.41
C HIS A 51 -11.48 1.46 -4.37
N GLU A 52 -12.26 2.53 -4.18
CA GLU A 52 -12.00 3.57 -3.17
C GLU A 52 -12.06 2.98 -1.77
N GLU A 53 -13.14 2.28 -1.43
CA GLU A 53 -13.30 1.61 -0.13
C GLU A 53 -12.13 0.66 0.17
N THR A 54 -11.74 -0.15 -0.82
CA THR A 54 -10.62 -1.07 -0.69
C THR A 54 -9.31 -0.33 -0.37
N VAL A 55 -9.03 0.79 -1.04
CA VAL A 55 -7.79 1.53 -0.86
C VAL A 55 -7.81 2.35 0.43
N GLU A 56 -8.95 2.92 0.82
CA GLU A 56 -9.11 3.60 2.10
C GLU A 56 -8.87 2.65 3.27
N LYS A 57 -9.42 1.44 3.20
CA LYS A 57 -9.15 0.37 4.17
C LYS A 57 -7.66 0.02 4.21
N GLN A 58 -7.04 -0.18 3.05
CA GLN A 58 -5.60 -0.47 2.97
C GLN A 58 -4.75 0.65 3.59
N ILE A 59 -5.09 1.92 3.34
CA ILE A 59 -4.38 3.07 3.91
C ILE A 59 -4.48 3.03 5.44
N THR A 60 -5.70 2.87 5.97
CA THR A 60 -5.96 2.85 7.42
C THR A 60 -5.22 1.70 8.10
N GLU A 61 -5.39 0.47 7.60
CA GLU A 61 -4.73 -0.71 8.18
C GLU A 61 -3.20 -0.64 8.08
N THR A 62 -2.68 -0.08 6.99
CA THR A 62 -1.23 0.09 6.82
C THR A 62 -0.70 1.13 7.79
N TRP A 63 -1.42 2.25 7.96
CA TRP A 63 -1.06 3.29 8.92
C TRP A 63 -1.01 2.73 10.34
N ASP A 64 -2.04 2.00 10.77
CA ASP A 64 -2.09 1.41 12.10
C ASP A 64 -0.93 0.44 12.35
N LYS A 65 -0.58 -0.39 11.35
CA LYS A 65 0.58 -1.29 11.43
C LYS A 65 1.89 -0.54 11.52
N ILE A 66 2.05 0.56 10.77
CA ILE A 66 3.24 1.40 10.84
C ILE A 66 3.39 1.97 12.26
N GLN A 67 2.32 2.51 12.84
CA GLN A 67 2.34 3.05 14.20
C GLN A 67 2.64 1.97 15.25
N ALA A 68 2.16 0.74 15.03
CA ALA A 68 2.42 -0.41 15.87
C ALA A 68 3.79 -1.10 15.62
N HIS A 69 4.63 -0.55 14.74
CA HIS A 69 5.91 -1.15 14.33
C HIS A 69 5.78 -2.58 13.77
N ASP A 70 4.63 -2.94 13.19
CA ASP A 70 4.34 -4.28 12.67
C ASP A 70 4.86 -4.45 11.23
N PHE A 71 6.19 -4.50 11.09
CA PHE A 71 6.87 -4.61 9.78
C PHE A 71 7.26 -6.04 9.38
N TYR A 72 7.31 -6.96 10.35
CA TYR A 72 7.98 -8.24 10.17
C TYR A 72 7.04 -9.41 9.87
N LYS A 73 5.73 -9.17 9.92
CA LYS A 73 4.72 -10.18 9.54
C LYS A 73 4.60 -10.27 8.01
N GLY A 74 5.16 -11.35 7.45
CA GLY A 74 4.98 -11.70 6.04
C GLY A 74 3.54 -12.15 5.72
N CYS A 75 3.25 -12.39 4.44
CA CYS A 75 1.89 -12.75 4.01
C CYS A 75 1.46 -14.20 4.36
N GLY A 76 2.31 -14.98 5.04
CA GLY A 76 2.02 -16.34 5.50
C GLY A 76 2.03 -17.42 4.40
N LYS A 77 2.27 -17.06 3.13
CA LYS A 77 2.29 -18.00 2.01
C LYS A 77 3.68 -18.64 1.84
N PRO A 78 3.78 -19.98 1.73
CA PRO A 78 5.07 -20.67 1.63
C PRO A 78 5.84 -20.35 0.35
N ASP A 79 5.13 -20.04 -0.73
CA ASP A 79 5.63 -19.80 -2.08
C ASP A 79 5.71 -18.31 -2.44
N CYS A 80 5.59 -17.40 -1.48
CA CYS A 80 5.68 -15.97 -1.75
C CYS A 80 7.12 -15.54 -2.06
N TYR A 81 7.38 -15.24 -3.34
CA TYR A 81 8.68 -14.74 -3.83
C TYR A 81 9.27 -13.61 -2.97
N TRP A 82 8.47 -12.58 -2.67
CA TRP A 82 8.96 -11.43 -1.89
C TRP A 82 9.27 -11.76 -0.43
N CYS A 83 8.44 -12.59 0.21
CA CYS A 83 8.72 -13.02 1.59
C CYS A 83 9.99 -13.90 1.63
N ASN A 84 10.18 -14.75 0.62
CA ASN A 84 11.37 -15.60 0.52
C ASN A 84 12.62 -14.78 0.18
N PHE A 85 12.52 -13.77 -0.70
CA PHE A 85 13.60 -12.82 -0.96
C PHE A 85 14.08 -12.13 0.33
N VAL A 86 13.16 -11.63 1.16
CA VAL A 86 13.52 -11.02 2.46
C VAL A 86 14.21 -12.04 3.39
N LYS A 87 13.73 -13.29 3.43
CA LYS A 87 14.33 -14.39 4.19
C LYS A 87 15.75 -14.68 3.74
N ASP A 88 15.93 -14.92 2.45
CA ASP A 88 17.16 -15.42 1.86
C ASP A 88 18.28 -14.38 1.94
N HIS A 89 17.92 -13.10 1.80
CA HIS A 89 18.85 -11.97 1.89
C HIS A 89 19.02 -11.42 3.31
N LYS A 90 18.40 -12.05 4.32
CA LYS A 90 18.48 -11.65 5.74
C LYS A 90 18.22 -10.15 5.97
N LEU A 91 17.26 -9.58 5.24
CA LEU A 91 16.93 -8.15 5.31
C LEU A 91 16.10 -7.79 6.57
N TYR A 92 16.09 -8.67 7.58
CA TYR A 92 15.50 -8.39 8.88
C TYR A 92 16.36 -7.36 9.59
N THR A 93 15.79 -6.21 9.90
CA THR A 93 16.42 -5.25 10.82
C THR A 93 16.57 -5.96 12.17
N ALA A 94 17.81 -6.17 12.62
CA ALA A 94 18.06 -6.62 13.98
C ALA A 94 17.62 -5.50 14.93
N MET A 95 16.40 -5.58 15.49
CA MET A 95 15.99 -4.96 16.76
C MET A 95 14.48 -5.13 16.99
N HIS A 96 14.13 -6.04 17.90
CA HIS A 96 13.37 -5.75 19.12
C HIS A 96 13.41 -7.01 20.00
N GLU A 97 14.32 -7.03 20.98
CA GLU A 97 13.97 -7.64 22.26
C GLU A 97 12.83 -6.75 22.81
N VAL A 98 11.64 -7.32 22.87
CA VAL A 98 10.51 -6.69 23.54
C VAL A 98 10.82 -6.78 25.03
N GLU A 99 11.26 -5.67 25.64
CA GLU A 99 11.24 -5.57 27.10
C GLU A 99 9.78 -5.76 27.53
N GLN A 100 9.52 -6.88 28.21
CA GLN A 100 8.22 -7.15 28.82
C GLN A 100 8.03 -6.12 29.93
N GLU A 101 7.12 -5.16 29.75
CA GLU A 101 6.62 -4.38 30.87
C GLU A 101 5.92 -5.34 31.85
N GLU A 102 6.64 -5.71 32.91
CA GLU A 102 6.09 -6.43 34.05
C GLU A 102 4.94 -5.62 34.63
N THR A 103 3.73 -6.16 34.51
CA THR A 103 2.54 -5.67 35.20
C THR A 103 2.70 -5.98 36.68
N LEU A 104 3.47 -5.16 37.41
CA LEU A 104 3.55 -5.28 38.86
C LEU A 104 2.35 -4.57 39.50
N GLN A 105 1.40 -5.39 39.95
CA GLN A 105 0.42 -5.05 40.95
C GLN A 105 1.08 -4.30 42.13
N ILE A 106 0.58 -3.11 42.45
CA ILE A 106 0.48 -2.72 43.86
C ILE A 106 -0.94 -2.20 44.07
N MET A 107 -1.79 -3.10 44.56
CA MET A 107 -2.92 -2.71 45.39
C MET A 107 -2.36 -2.26 46.74
N GLY A 108 -2.75 -1.07 47.18
CA GLY A 108 -2.42 -0.46 48.46
C GLY A 108 -3.06 0.91 48.54
#